data_AF-A0A235EVC9-F1
#
_entry.id   AF-A0A235EVC9-F1
#
_cell.length_a   1.000
_cell.length_b   1.000
_cell.length_c   1.000
_cell.angle_alpha   90.00
_cell.angle_beta   90.00
_cell.angle_gamma   90.00
#
_symmetry.space_group_name_H-M   'P 1'
#
loop_
_entity.id
_entity.type
_entity.pdbx_description
1 polymer ?
#
loop_
_entity_poly.entity_id
_entity_poly.type
_entity_poly.pdbx_seq_one_letter_code
_entity_poly.pdbx_strand_id
1 'polypeptide(L)'
;MTISMTNNTAALPLAQTLPPFLQPAPSDTDGTPSRRDHSATALRRGRLQQSARKDAATLRKVEVDSYTSSQSLSETRRSMPLDPTLTTPTTPTTQEASTPTKPVDAILHSLAANRELATKKAVREALREAGLPGRPAYIDQVFAYRAEHNKHRWTRTTRRAVAHTGKECPARPQTSAPSKPVLLPSGTPQERINSRRRATLKSVAVNLLRYGAAGGSSFNVNFSNDPSKIGYIVDMDCNWDTYGGSFKGWRANEDHHTVTIPYQWLTRVFDRDLEDLSGLLTLDAIPVSSGCPDIELYRAVWARQGRGFSVINERGFIARCGDYDFHADTAEGALKGIRRKMTAAGERAKPRSPLSITNEEFIKRFSRRDKDCMVGLDDARESGSCEDGILQWCENVGIDPARGSIPLHEALEAFSREPQTEVRLAVIQAARRYRREQRVAAQAA
;
A
#
# COMPACT_ATOMS: atom_id res chain seq x y z
N MET A 1 59.82 -32.16 12.33
CA MET A 1 59.39 -30.92 13.01
C MET A 1 58.79 -31.32 14.33
N THR A 2 59.23 -30.70 15.42
CA THR A 2 58.95 -31.17 16.78
C THR A 2 58.53 -29.97 17.60
N ILE A 3 57.28 -29.95 18.07
CA ILE A 3 56.73 -28.84 18.87
C ILE A 3 56.52 -29.36 20.28
N SER A 4 57.20 -28.75 21.24
CA SER A 4 57.16 -29.15 22.65
C SER A 4 55.93 -28.58 23.34
N MET A 5 55.37 -29.32 24.29
CA MET A 5 54.39 -28.80 25.25
C MET A 5 55.12 -28.35 26.53
N THR A 6 54.83 -27.14 26.99
CA THR A 6 55.23 -26.67 28.33
C THR A 6 53.98 -26.33 29.14
N ASN A 7 53.78 -27.07 30.22
CA ASN A 7 52.79 -26.71 31.25
C ASN A 7 53.22 -25.41 31.93
N ASN A 8 52.26 -24.62 32.41
CA ASN A 8 52.53 -23.58 33.39
C ASN A 8 51.47 -23.61 34.49
N THR A 9 51.92 -23.82 35.73
CA THR A 9 51.07 -23.99 36.91
C THR A 9 51.53 -23.01 37.97
N ALA A 10 50.69 -22.03 38.31
CA ALA A 10 50.93 -21.06 39.37
C ALA A 10 49.66 -20.90 40.22
N ALA A 11 49.83 -20.61 41.51
CA ALA A 11 48.77 -20.78 42.52
C ALA A 11 48.04 -19.48 42.91
N LEU A 12 46.87 -19.69 43.51
CA LEU A 12 46.09 -18.77 44.35
C LEU A 12 46.82 -18.51 45.70
N PRO A 13 46.33 -17.66 46.65
CA PRO A 13 45.06 -16.92 46.67
C PRO A 13 45.17 -15.43 47.11
N LEU A 14 44.04 -14.71 47.09
CA LEU A 14 43.67 -13.76 48.16
C LEU A 14 42.15 -13.51 48.17
N ALA A 15 41.64 -12.98 49.29
CA ALA A 15 40.24 -13.11 49.70
C ALA A 15 39.23 -12.26 48.90
N GLN A 16 38.00 -12.80 48.75
CA GLN A 16 36.81 -12.04 48.38
C GLN A 16 36.10 -11.53 49.64
N THR A 17 35.70 -10.26 49.66
CA THR A 17 34.88 -9.68 50.73
C THR A 17 33.46 -9.46 50.20
N LEU A 18 32.48 -10.19 50.74
CA LEU A 18 31.07 -10.05 50.37
C LEU A 18 30.35 -9.05 51.30
N PRO A 19 29.52 -8.12 50.78
CA PRO A 19 28.59 -7.34 51.59
C PRO A 19 27.43 -8.22 52.09
N PRO A 20 26.79 -7.88 53.23
CA PRO A 20 25.81 -8.74 53.89
C PRO A 20 24.45 -8.78 53.20
N PHE A 21 23.73 -9.90 53.41
CA PHE A 21 22.33 -10.08 53.03
C PHE A 21 21.41 -9.07 53.75
N LEU A 22 20.48 -8.47 53.00
CA LEU A 22 19.25 -7.91 53.57
C LEU A 22 18.17 -9.00 53.62
N GLN A 23 17.46 -9.09 54.74
CA GLN A 23 16.37 -10.04 54.94
C GLN A 23 15.09 -9.60 54.21
N PRO A 24 14.24 -10.54 53.73
CA PRO A 24 12.93 -10.20 53.18
C PRO A 24 11.94 -9.78 54.28
N ALA A 25 11.14 -8.75 53.99
CA ALA A 25 10.00 -8.38 54.82
C ALA A 25 8.84 -9.40 54.70
N PRO A 26 7.98 -9.55 55.72
CA PRO A 26 6.93 -10.56 55.72
C PRO A 26 5.85 -10.29 54.66
N SER A 27 5.30 -11.38 54.13
CA SER A 27 4.13 -11.39 53.24
C SER A 27 2.83 -11.27 54.04
N ASP A 28 1.89 -10.45 53.60
CA ASP A 28 0.53 -10.48 54.16
C ASP A 28 -0.55 -10.02 53.15
N THR A 29 -1.79 -10.45 53.42
CA THR A 29 -3.07 -10.15 52.75
C THR A 29 -3.31 -10.63 51.30
N ASP A 30 -4.33 -11.48 51.16
CA ASP A 30 -5.02 -11.79 49.90
C ASP A 30 -5.71 -10.56 49.30
N GLY A 31 -5.73 -10.48 47.96
CA GLY A 31 -6.41 -9.41 47.22
C GLY A 31 -6.96 -9.88 45.87
N THR A 32 -8.21 -10.33 45.84
CA THR A 32 -8.84 -10.89 44.62
C THR A 32 -9.10 -9.79 43.57
N PRO A 33 -8.51 -9.84 42.36
CA PRO A 33 -8.64 -8.75 41.40
C PRO A 33 -10.02 -8.73 40.72
N SER A 34 -10.76 -7.62 40.90
CA SER A 34 -12.10 -7.45 40.35
C SER A 34 -12.12 -7.37 38.82
N ARG A 35 -13.08 -8.07 38.20
CA ARG A 35 -13.21 -8.25 36.75
C ARG A 35 -13.97 -7.08 36.10
N ARG A 36 -13.28 -5.99 35.74
CA ARG A 36 -13.89 -4.83 35.03
C ARG A 36 -13.15 -4.39 33.75
N ASP A 37 -13.94 -4.18 32.70
CA ASP A 37 -13.80 -3.17 31.65
C ASP A 37 -12.50 -3.07 30.83
N HIS A 38 -12.23 -4.10 30.01
CA HIS A 38 -11.29 -4.00 28.87
C HIS A 38 -11.93 -3.43 27.58
N SER A 39 -13.24 -3.17 27.57
CA SER A 39 -14.01 -2.75 26.39
C SER A 39 -13.74 -1.30 25.95
N ALA A 40 -13.67 -0.36 26.89
CA ALA A 40 -13.56 1.07 26.61
C ALA A 40 -12.26 1.46 25.88
N THR A 41 -11.14 0.85 26.24
CA THR A 41 -9.80 1.18 25.73
C THR A 41 -9.63 0.81 24.24
N ALA A 42 -10.30 -0.25 23.79
CA ALA A 42 -10.27 -0.68 22.39
C ALA A 42 -10.95 0.34 21.45
N LEU A 43 -12.13 0.83 21.84
CA LEU A 43 -12.90 1.81 21.06
C LEU A 43 -12.17 3.15 20.89
N ARG A 44 -11.41 3.59 21.90
CA ARG A 44 -10.64 4.85 21.83
C ARG A 44 -9.44 4.76 20.88
N ARG A 45 -8.80 3.60 20.76
CA ARG A 45 -7.71 3.36 19.77
C ARG A 45 -8.23 3.35 18.33
N GLY A 46 -9.37 2.71 18.08
CA GLY A 46 -9.94 2.61 16.73
C GLY A 46 -10.23 3.98 16.07
N ARG A 47 -10.74 4.96 16.84
CA ARG A 47 -11.00 6.31 16.32
C ARG A 47 -9.71 7.07 15.97
N LEU A 48 -8.63 6.91 16.74
CA LEU A 48 -7.35 7.58 16.46
C LEU A 48 -6.68 7.04 15.19
N GLN A 49 -6.66 5.72 14.99
CA GLN A 49 -6.15 5.11 13.76
C GLN A 49 -6.97 5.52 12.53
N GLN A 50 -8.29 5.69 12.66
CA GLN A 50 -9.13 6.21 11.58
C GLN A 50 -8.89 7.69 11.26
N SER A 51 -8.47 8.51 12.23
CA SER A 51 -8.06 9.90 11.97
C SER A 51 -6.73 9.94 11.20
N ALA A 52 -5.68 9.30 11.74
CA ALA A 52 -4.36 9.31 11.11
C ALA A 52 -4.37 8.76 9.67
N ARG A 53 -5.22 7.74 9.39
CA ARG A 53 -5.43 7.25 8.02
C ARG A 53 -6.13 8.26 7.10
N LYS A 54 -7.03 9.12 7.61
CA LYS A 54 -7.61 10.22 6.82
C LYS A 54 -6.58 11.31 6.54
N ASP A 55 -5.74 11.65 7.51
CA ASP A 55 -4.73 12.70 7.34
C ASP A 55 -3.65 12.27 6.33
N ALA A 56 -3.18 11.01 6.40
CA ALA A 56 -2.30 10.40 5.41
C ALA A 56 -2.96 10.26 4.02
N ALA A 57 -4.24 9.88 3.95
CA ALA A 57 -4.98 9.84 2.68
C ALA A 57 -5.19 11.24 2.08
N THR A 58 -5.35 12.27 2.90
CA THR A 58 -5.47 13.67 2.44
C THR A 58 -4.18 14.15 1.78
N LEU A 59 -3.02 13.80 2.35
CA LEU A 59 -1.71 14.04 1.72
C LEU A 59 -1.56 13.32 0.37
N ARG A 60 -2.09 12.10 0.20
CA ARG A 60 -2.12 11.40 -1.09
C ARG A 60 -3.14 12.01 -2.08
N LYS A 61 -4.28 12.54 -1.61
CA LYS A 61 -5.36 13.00 -2.52
C LYS A 61 -5.03 14.28 -3.29
N VAL A 62 -4.27 15.19 -2.69
CA VAL A 62 -3.80 16.44 -3.33
C VAL A 62 -2.99 16.17 -4.62
N GLU A 63 -2.41 14.98 -4.76
CA GLU A 63 -1.62 14.59 -5.95
C GLU A 63 -2.49 14.06 -7.11
N VAL A 64 -3.72 13.58 -6.83
CA VAL A 64 -4.57 12.84 -7.80
C VAL A 64 -5.61 13.72 -8.50
N ASP A 65 -6.21 14.68 -7.79
CA ASP A 65 -7.32 15.53 -8.29
C ASP A 65 -6.90 16.53 -9.41
N SER A 66 -5.73 16.34 -10.03
CA SER A 66 -5.20 17.13 -11.15
C SER A 66 -5.37 16.46 -12.54
N TYR A 67 -5.79 15.19 -12.59
CA TYR A 67 -5.94 14.42 -13.84
C TYR A 67 -7.39 13.97 -14.11
N THR A 68 -8.24 14.88 -14.62
CA THR A 68 -9.45 14.51 -15.41
C THR A 68 -10.06 15.69 -16.17
N SER A 69 -9.63 15.94 -17.41
CA SER A 69 -10.38 16.80 -18.37
C SER A 69 -9.97 16.56 -19.83
N SER A 70 -10.82 16.99 -20.76
CA SER A 70 -10.68 16.96 -22.23
C SER A 70 -10.35 15.60 -22.88
N GLN A 71 -11.38 14.80 -23.16
CA GLN A 71 -11.43 14.03 -24.41
C GLN A 71 -12.16 14.87 -25.47
N SER A 72 -11.58 15.04 -26.66
CA SER A 72 -12.32 15.46 -27.86
C SER A 72 -11.59 15.11 -29.16
N LEU A 73 -12.21 14.22 -29.93
CA LEU A 73 -12.20 14.09 -31.40
C LEU A 73 -11.11 14.80 -32.23
N SER A 74 -10.43 14.03 -33.08
CA SER A 74 -10.16 14.46 -34.46
C SER A 74 -10.09 13.25 -35.39
N GLU A 75 -11.03 13.17 -36.34
CA GLU A 75 -10.87 12.32 -37.53
C GLU A 75 -9.86 12.99 -38.48
N THR A 76 -9.18 12.20 -39.30
CA THR A 76 -8.33 12.73 -40.38
C THR A 76 -8.51 11.88 -41.63
N ARG A 77 -9.22 12.43 -42.63
CA ARG A 77 -9.33 11.81 -43.95
C ARG A 77 -7.97 11.76 -44.63
N ARG A 78 -7.69 10.66 -45.33
CA ARG A 78 -6.56 10.57 -46.28
C ARG A 78 -6.96 11.13 -47.63
N SER A 79 -6.04 11.85 -48.26
CA SER A 79 -6.04 12.15 -49.70
C SER A 79 -4.64 11.87 -50.25
N MET A 80 -4.55 11.34 -51.46
CA MET A 80 -3.30 11.06 -52.20
C MET A 80 -3.53 11.36 -53.70
N PRO A 81 -2.46 11.50 -54.50
CA PRO A 81 -2.43 12.51 -55.55
C PRO A 81 -2.81 12.01 -56.95
N LEU A 82 -2.99 12.96 -57.86
CA LEU A 82 -2.84 12.76 -59.31
C LEU A 82 -1.96 13.86 -59.92
N ASP A 83 -0.96 13.41 -60.66
CA ASP A 83 -0.22 14.08 -61.75
C ASP A 83 -0.83 13.52 -63.09
N PRO A 84 -0.39 13.83 -64.34
CA PRO A 84 0.86 14.50 -64.78
C PRO A 84 0.70 15.49 -65.99
N THR A 85 1.85 15.88 -66.60
CA THR A 85 2.03 16.38 -68.01
C THR A 85 1.46 17.78 -68.35
N LEU A 86 1.95 18.60 -69.31
CA LEU A 86 3.06 18.65 -70.33
C LEU A 86 3.24 20.16 -70.73
N THR A 87 4.20 20.75 -71.47
CA THR A 87 5.29 20.38 -72.42
C THR A 87 6.45 21.41 -72.34
N THR A 88 7.59 21.19 -73.03
CA THR A 88 8.65 22.19 -73.30
C THR A 88 8.40 23.00 -74.59
N PRO A 89 9.13 24.11 -74.87
CA PRO A 89 10.38 24.03 -75.66
C PRO A 89 11.51 24.99 -75.20
N THR A 90 12.58 25.09 -76.00
CA THR A 90 13.95 25.51 -75.57
C THR A 90 14.49 26.75 -76.31
N THR A 91 15.24 27.63 -75.63
CA THR A 91 16.41 28.36 -76.20
C THR A 91 17.37 28.85 -75.08
N PRO A 92 18.67 29.11 -75.34
CA PRO A 92 19.70 29.24 -74.30
C PRO A 92 20.16 30.69 -74.00
N THR A 93 20.82 30.90 -72.85
CA THR A 93 21.80 32.00 -72.60
C THR A 93 22.69 31.65 -71.38
N THR A 94 23.99 31.97 -71.50
CA THR A 94 25.07 32.14 -70.50
C THR A 94 25.02 31.38 -69.15
N GLN A 95 26.09 30.64 -68.87
CA GLN A 95 26.40 30.09 -67.54
C GLN A 95 27.06 31.15 -66.63
N GLU A 96 26.39 31.53 -65.54
CA GLU A 96 27.07 31.98 -64.32
C GLU A 96 27.13 30.81 -63.31
N ALA A 97 28.17 30.79 -62.47
CA ALA A 97 28.40 29.70 -61.51
C ALA A 97 27.46 29.82 -60.30
N SER A 98 26.19 29.44 -60.47
CA SER A 98 25.20 29.40 -59.39
C SER A 98 25.64 28.42 -58.29
N THR A 99 26.07 28.96 -57.15
CA THR A 99 26.20 28.14 -55.94
C THR A 99 24.83 27.54 -55.60
N PRO A 100 24.74 26.26 -55.17
CA PRO A 100 23.46 25.63 -54.90
C PRO A 100 22.80 26.28 -53.69
N THR A 101 21.88 27.22 -53.96
CA THR A 101 21.11 27.93 -52.95
C THR A 101 20.29 26.92 -52.15
N LYS A 102 20.70 26.68 -50.91
CA LYS A 102 19.96 25.82 -49.98
C LYS A 102 18.51 26.33 -49.91
N PRO A 103 17.49 25.46 -50.02
CA PRO A 103 16.10 25.89 -49.96
C PRO A 103 15.88 26.64 -48.65
N VAL A 104 15.13 27.75 -48.71
CA VAL A 104 15.03 28.73 -47.61
C VAL A 104 14.67 28.04 -46.29
N ASP A 105 13.70 27.12 -46.31
CA ASP A 105 13.28 26.39 -45.11
C ASP A 105 14.39 25.57 -44.45
N ALA A 106 15.37 25.03 -45.20
CA ALA A 106 16.51 24.33 -44.61
C ALA A 106 17.41 25.28 -43.80
N ILE A 107 17.55 26.53 -44.26
CA ILE A 107 18.22 27.59 -43.50
C ILE A 107 17.40 27.90 -42.24
N LEU A 108 16.08 28.11 -42.36
CA LEU A 108 15.21 28.42 -41.21
C LEU A 108 15.19 27.30 -40.16
N HIS A 109 15.11 26.03 -40.57
CA HIS A 109 15.23 24.88 -39.67
C HIS A 109 16.61 24.82 -39.00
N SER A 110 17.71 25.15 -39.69
CA SER A 110 19.04 25.18 -39.07
C SER A 110 19.15 26.26 -37.97
N LEU A 111 18.61 27.46 -38.22
CA LEU A 111 18.57 28.55 -37.24
C LEU A 111 17.64 28.24 -36.06
N ALA A 112 16.51 27.56 -36.32
CA ALA A 112 15.60 27.08 -35.30
C ALA A 112 16.19 25.96 -34.42
N ALA A 113 17.12 25.15 -34.95
CA ALA A 113 17.82 24.12 -34.21
C ALA A 113 18.83 24.69 -33.19
N ASN A 114 19.49 25.80 -33.53
CA ASN A 114 20.38 26.56 -32.63
C ASN A 114 19.58 27.13 -31.43
N ARG A 115 20.15 27.01 -30.22
CA ARG A 115 19.57 27.45 -28.95
C ARG A 115 19.99 28.85 -28.50
N GLU A 116 21.12 29.35 -28.97
CA GLU A 116 21.74 30.60 -28.51
C GLU A 116 21.04 31.84 -29.08
N LEU A 117 20.44 31.71 -30.27
CA LEU A 117 19.65 32.74 -30.95
C LEU A 117 18.27 32.93 -30.27
N ALA A 118 18.24 33.22 -28.97
CA ALA A 118 17.04 33.26 -28.15
C ALA A 118 16.15 34.49 -28.41
N THR A 119 16.72 35.60 -28.90
CA THR A 119 16.01 36.87 -29.11
C THR A 119 15.65 37.13 -30.58
N LYS A 120 14.58 37.89 -30.84
CA LYS A 120 14.24 38.35 -32.21
C LYS A 120 15.35 39.17 -32.87
N LYS A 121 16.25 39.82 -32.10
CA LYS A 121 17.44 40.50 -32.64
C LYS A 121 18.44 39.46 -33.18
N ALA A 122 18.87 38.50 -32.35
CA ALA A 122 19.85 37.50 -32.73
C ALA A 122 19.39 36.64 -33.93
N VAL A 123 18.10 36.27 -33.99
CA VAL A 123 17.53 35.57 -35.16
C VAL A 123 17.57 36.45 -36.42
N ARG A 124 17.29 37.76 -36.32
CA ARG A 124 17.38 38.69 -37.45
C ARG A 124 18.82 38.87 -37.96
N GLU A 125 19.79 38.82 -37.05
CA GLU A 125 21.22 38.96 -37.32
C GLU A 125 21.73 37.72 -38.08
N ALA A 126 21.50 36.52 -37.53
CA ALA A 126 21.86 35.24 -38.17
C ALA A 126 21.11 34.96 -39.49
N LEU A 127 19.90 35.50 -39.67
CA LEU A 127 19.21 35.45 -40.98
C LEU A 127 19.98 36.24 -42.06
N ARG A 128 20.53 37.42 -41.72
CA ARG A 128 21.32 38.24 -42.65
C ARG A 128 22.66 37.58 -42.99
N GLU A 129 23.33 37.02 -41.98
CA GLU A 129 24.56 36.24 -42.17
C GLU A 129 24.34 35.03 -43.11
N ALA A 130 23.17 34.40 -43.03
CA ALA A 130 22.75 33.32 -43.92
C ALA A 130 22.21 33.80 -45.29
N GLY A 131 22.39 35.07 -45.65
CA GLY A 131 21.97 35.65 -46.93
C GLY A 131 20.46 35.92 -47.09
N LEU A 132 19.66 35.74 -46.03
CA LEU A 132 18.22 35.98 -46.07
C LEU A 132 17.87 37.39 -45.57
N PRO A 133 16.87 38.06 -46.17
CA PRO A 133 16.42 39.36 -45.68
C PRO A 133 15.73 39.16 -44.33
N GLY A 134 16.18 39.89 -43.29
CA GLY A 134 15.71 39.77 -41.89
C GLY A 134 14.26 40.26 -41.63
N ARG A 135 13.32 39.85 -42.47
CA ARG A 135 11.88 40.15 -42.44
C ARG A 135 11.21 39.52 -41.20
N PRO A 136 10.18 40.14 -40.60
CA PRO A 136 9.46 39.58 -39.46
C PRO A 136 8.94 38.15 -39.68
N ALA A 137 8.38 37.86 -40.86
CA ALA A 137 7.83 36.55 -41.20
C ALA A 137 8.84 35.40 -41.01
N TYR A 138 10.09 35.54 -41.51
CA TYR A 138 11.11 34.51 -41.32
C TYR A 138 11.59 34.39 -39.87
N ILE A 139 11.61 35.49 -39.11
CA ILE A 139 11.92 35.45 -37.67
C ILE A 139 10.85 34.61 -36.95
N ASP A 140 9.58 34.89 -37.21
CA ASP A 140 8.47 34.20 -36.56
C ASP A 140 8.34 32.73 -37.02
N GLN A 141 8.65 32.42 -38.29
CA GLN A 141 8.77 31.06 -38.81
C GLN A 141 9.92 30.27 -38.13
N VAL A 142 11.07 30.90 -37.87
CA VAL A 142 12.16 30.29 -37.07
C VAL A 142 11.72 30.00 -35.63
N PHE A 143 10.93 30.87 -35.00
CA PHE A 143 10.34 30.59 -33.69
C PHE A 143 9.30 29.46 -33.72
N ALA A 144 8.50 29.35 -34.79
CA ALA A 144 7.56 28.24 -34.99
C ALA A 144 8.28 26.89 -35.14
N TYR A 145 9.27 26.79 -36.05
CA TYR A 145 10.09 25.58 -36.18
C TYR A 145 10.86 25.25 -34.90
N ARG A 146 11.28 26.25 -34.12
CA ARG A 146 11.92 26.00 -32.81
C ARG A 146 10.94 25.41 -31.80
N ALA A 147 9.69 25.88 -31.79
CA ALA A 147 8.64 25.29 -30.94
C ALA A 147 8.36 23.83 -31.34
N GLU A 148 8.29 23.55 -32.64
CA GLU A 148 8.13 22.18 -33.18
C GLU A 148 9.32 21.27 -32.85
N HIS A 149 10.56 21.73 -33.10
CA HIS A 149 11.78 21.02 -32.73
C HIS A 149 11.81 20.71 -31.22
N ASN A 150 11.33 21.63 -30.37
CA ASN A 150 11.25 21.40 -28.93
C ASN A 150 10.11 20.43 -28.55
N LYS A 151 8.98 20.44 -29.25
CA LYS A 151 7.90 19.43 -29.13
C LYS A 151 8.45 18.04 -29.46
N HIS A 152 9.13 17.87 -30.60
CA HIS A 152 9.72 16.60 -31.02
C HIS A 152 10.84 16.13 -30.09
N ARG A 153 11.72 17.03 -29.61
CA ARG A 153 12.72 16.74 -28.56
C ARG A 153 12.05 16.25 -27.27
N TRP A 154 10.97 16.91 -26.82
CA TRP A 154 10.22 16.51 -25.62
C TRP A 154 9.58 15.13 -25.79
N THR A 155 8.81 14.90 -26.86
CA THR A 155 8.18 13.60 -27.13
C THR A 155 9.20 12.46 -27.19
N ARG A 156 10.41 12.69 -27.74
CA ARG A 156 11.49 11.69 -27.74
C ARG A 156 12.03 11.40 -26.33
N THR A 157 12.17 12.42 -25.48
CA THR A 157 12.57 12.25 -24.07
C THR A 157 11.49 11.52 -23.28
N THR A 158 10.22 11.93 -23.42
CA THR A 158 9.07 11.25 -22.78
C THR A 158 9.02 9.78 -23.18
N ARG A 159 9.05 9.45 -24.48
CA ARG A 159 9.03 8.04 -24.94
C ARG A 159 10.19 7.21 -24.38
N ARG A 160 11.39 7.78 -24.26
CA ARG A 160 12.56 7.11 -23.63
C ARG A 160 12.36 6.85 -22.14
N ALA A 161 11.87 7.84 -21.39
CA ALA A 161 11.65 7.70 -19.96
C ALA A 161 10.47 6.75 -19.65
N VAL A 162 9.40 6.76 -20.46
CA VAL A 162 8.32 5.76 -20.41
C VAL A 162 8.89 4.35 -20.64
N ALA A 163 9.67 4.15 -21.71
CA ALA A 163 10.27 2.85 -22.02
C ALA A 163 11.26 2.34 -20.95
N HIS A 164 11.90 3.23 -20.19
CA HIS A 164 12.82 2.87 -19.11
C HIS A 164 12.12 2.66 -17.75
N THR A 165 11.02 3.35 -17.47
CA THR A 165 10.39 3.36 -16.13
C THR A 165 9.04 2.65 -16.06
N GLY A 166 8.42 2.33 -17.20
CA GLY A 166 7.06 1.79 -17.27
C GLY A 166 5.96 2.79 -16.88
N LYS A 167 6.31 4.06 -16.63
CA LYS A 167 5.39 5.11 -16.15
C LYS A 167 5.35 6.28 -17.12
N GLU A 168 4.17 6.87 -17.28
CA GLU A 168 4.04 8.14 -17.99
C GLU A 168 4.88 9.23 -17.31
N CYS A 169 5.59 10.03 -18.10
CA CYS A 169 6.23 11.22 -17.55
C CYS A 169 5.12 12.22 -17.20
N PRO A 170 5.14 12.83 -16.01
CA PRO A 170 4.17 13.86 -15.68
C PRO A 170 4.19 14.95 -16.75
N ALA A 171 3.01 15.42 -17.15
CA ALA A 171 2.89 16.51 -18.11
C ALA A 171 3.74 17.69 -17.62
N ARG A 172 4.55 18.28 -18.52
CA ARG A 172 5.34 19.46 -18.15
C ARG A 172 4.36 20.52 -17.62
N PRO A 173 4.50 21.01 -16.38
CA PRO A 173 3.61 22.05 -15.88
C PRO A 173 3.68 23.24 -16.83
N GLN A 174 2.52 23.65 -17.36
CA GLN A 174 2.45 24.79 -18.24
C GLN A 174 2.97 26.00 -17.46
N THR A 175 3.95 26.71 -18.01
CA THR A 175 4.62 27.82 -17.32
C THR A 175 3.77 29.07 -17.38
N SER A 176 2.64 29.05 -16.66
CA SER A 176 1.84 30.22 -16.33
C SER A 176 2.64 31.10 -15.35
N ALA A 177 3.17 32.18 -15.90
CA ALA A 177 4.18 33.06 -15.29
C ALA A 177 5.55 32.37 -15.00
N PRO A 178 6.64 33.16 -14.87
CA PRO A 178 7.90 32.66 -14.33
C PRO A 178 7.74 32.42 -12.82
N SER A 179 7.33 31.21 -12.45
CA SER A 179 7.33 30.80 -11.04
C SER A 179 8.73 30.93 -10.45
N LYS A 180 8.82 31.36 -9.18
CA LYS A 180 10.10 31.42 -8.46
C LYS A 180 10.75 30.03 -8.52
N PRO A 181 12.05 29.91 -8.84
CA PRO A 181 12.69 28.60 -8.95
C PRO A 181 12.55 27.85 -7.63
N VAL A 182 12.12 26.57 -7.71
CA VAL A 182 11.99 25.71 -6.53
C VAL A 182 13.39 25.40 -6.01
N LEU A 183 13.85 26.22 -5.05
CA LEU A 183 15.11 26.01 -4.37
C LEU A 183 15.00 24.73 -3.54
N LEU A 184 15.83 23.74 -3.87
CA LEU A 184 16.01 22.58 -3.01
C LEU A 184 16.62 23.03 -1.67
N PRO A 185 16.32 22.33 -0.56
CA PRO A 185 17.00 22.57 0.71
C PRO A 185 18.52 22.53 0.57
N SER A 186 19.25 23.24 1.43
CA SER A 186 20.71 23.27 1.42
C SER A 186 21.36 21.89 1.62
N GLY A 187 22.67 21.79 1.34
CA GLY A 187 23.45 20.55 1.47
C GLY A 187 23.55 19.73 0.19
N THR A 188 24.19 18.56 0.28
CA THR A 188 24.32 17.60 -0.84
C THR A 188 23.01 16.84 -1.10
N PRO A 189 22.86 16.19 -2.27
CA PRO A 189 21.72 15.29 -2.51
C PRO A 189 21.62 14.17 -1.46
N GLN A 190 22.75 13.64 -0.99
CA GLN A 190 22.78 12.55 0.00
C GLN A 190 22.38 13.05 1.40
N GLU A 191 22.78 14.26 1.80
CA GLU A 191 22.27 14.90 3.03
C GLU A 191 20.75 15.09 2.97
N ARG A 192 20.21 15.65 1.87
CA ARG A 192 18.76 15.82 1.71
C ARG A 192 18.00 14.49 1.84
N ILE A 193 18.48 13.43 1.18
CA ILE A 193 17.85 12.10 1.26
C ILE A 193 17.99 11.52 2.68
N ASN A 194 19.14 11.68 3.33
CA ASN A 194 19.33 11.24 4.72
C ASN A 194 18.40 12.00 5.69
N SER A 195 18.28 13.32 5.57
CA SER A 195 17.34 14.11 6.38
C SER A 195 15.89 13.68 6.16
N ARG A 196 15.48 13.38 4.92
CA ARG A 196 14.17 12.76 4.64
C ARG A 196 14.03 11.39 5.33
N ARG A 197 15.00 10.49 5.21
CA ARG A 197 15.02 9.17 5.88
C ARG A 197 14.83 9.33 7.40
N ARG A 198 15.58 10.24 8.05
CA ARG A 198 15.48 10.49 9.50
C ARG A 198 14.11 11.05 9.90
N ALA A 199 13.60 12.04 9.16
CA ALA A 199 12.31 12.67 9.45
C ALA A 199 11.14 11.68 9.29
N THR A 200 11.12 10.91 8.20
CA THR A 200 10.10 9.88 7.97
C THR A 200 10.16 8.80 9.04
N LEU A 201 11.33 8.22 9.33
CA LEU A 201 11.46 7.19 10.36
C LEU A 201 11.06 7.70 11.75
N LYS A 202 11.48 8.91 12.15
CA LYS A 202 11.08 9.50 13.43
C LYS A 202 9.56 9.68 13.52
N SER A 203 8.92 10.15 12.44
CA SER A 203 7.47 10.33 12.41
C SER A 203 6.71 9.00 12.58
N VAL A 204 7.14 7.93 11.91
CA VAL A 204 6.49 6.60 12.08
C VAL A 204 6.76 6.05 13.48
N ALA A 205 8.01 6.13 13.96
CA ALA A 205 8.38 5.62 15.28
C ALA A 205 7.62 6.29 16.43
N VAL A 206 7.47 7.62 16.41
CA VAL A 206 6.72 8.39 17.43
C VAL A 206 5.20 8.14 17.36
N ASN A 207 4.68 7.73 16.19
CA ASN A 207 3.26 7.37 16.05
C ASN A 207 2.94 5.95 16.56
N LEU A 208 3.90 5.02 16.49
CA LEU A 208 3.71 3.60 16.88
C LEU A 208 4.18 3.28 18.30
N LEU A 209 5.23 3.96 18.78
CA LEU A 209 5.92 3.65 20.02
C LEU A 209 5.92 4.87 20.95
N ARG A 210 6.01 4.60 22.25
CA ARG A 210 6.08 5.62 23.30
C ARG A 210 7.38 6.40 23.20
N TYR A 211 7.25 7.71 23.30
CA TYR A 211 8.27 8.74 23.22
C TYR A 211 7.75 9.93 24.03
N GLY A 212 8.62 10.64 24.76
CA GLY A 212 8.22 11.78 25.59
C GLY A 212 8.28 11.48 27.08
N ALA A 213 9.44 11.05 27.59
CA ALA A 213 9.67 11.02 29.03
C ALA A 213 9.77 12.44 29.61
N ALA A 214 9.40 12.60 30.89
CA ALA A 214 9.15 13.90 31.49
C ALA A 214 10.38 14.81 31.60
N GLY A 215 11.60 14.25 31.62
CA GLY A 215 12.85 15.02 31.67
C GLY A 215 13.24 15.65 30.33
N GLY A 216 12.94 14.93 29.25
CA GLY A 216 13.39 15.24 27.90
C GLY A 216 13.47 13.96 27.05
N SER A 217 13.55 14.13 25.73
CA SER A 217 13.61 13.01 24.78
C SER A 217 14.58 13.30 23.64
N SER A 218 15.50 12.36 23.37
CA SER A 218 16.41 12.43 22.23
C SER A 218 16.07 11.35 21.19
N PHE A 219 16.38 11.62 19.91
CA PHE A 219 16.07 10.68 18.83
C PHE A 219 17.14 10.73 17.74
N ASN A 220 18.00 9.71 17.70
CA ASN A 220 19.09 9.56 16.75
C ASN A 220 18.77 8.45 15.73
N VAL A 221 19.21 8.66 14.48
CA VAL A 221 18.99 7.73 13.37
C VAL A 221 20.30 7.50 12.62
N ASN A 222 20.79 6.26 12.76
CA ASN A 222 22.02 5.74 12.19
C ASN A 222 21.72 4.89 10.94
N PHE A 223 22.71 4.76 10.05
CA PHE A 223 22.59 4.03 8.79
C PHE A 223 23.63 2.91 8.69
N SER A 224 23.18 1.66 8.52
CA SER A 224 24.04 0.47 8.42
C SER A 224 23.53 -0.51 7.37
N ASN A 225 24.42 -0.97 6.47
CA ASN A 225 24.12 -2.08 5.55
C ASN A 225 24.32 -3.46 6.19
N ASP A 226 24.97 -3.53 7.36
CA ASP A 226 25.17 -4.76 8.14
C ASP A 226 23.87 -5.11 8.89
N PRO A 227 23.20 -6.24 8.57
CA PRO A 227 21.91 -6.60 9.15
C PRO A 227 21.96 -6.90 10.66
N SER A 228 23.13 -7.24 11.21
CA SER A 228 23.28 -7.50 12.65
C SER A 228 23.09 -6.23 13.48
N LYS A 229 23.44 -5.07 12.91
CA LYS A 229 23.35 -3.74 13.55
C LYS A 229 21.99 -3.06 13.38
N ILE A 230 21.10 -3.59 12.54
CA ILE A 230 19.73 -3.07 12.35
C ILE A 230 18.92 -3.36 13.62
N GLY A 231 18.31 -2.33 14.21
CA GLY A 231 17.63 -2.41 15.49
C GLY A 231 17.30 -1.03 16.09
N TYR A 232 16.52 -1.04 17.17
CA TYR A 232 16.04 0.14 17.90
C TYR A 232 16.35 -0.06 19.39
N ILE A 233 17.19 0.78 19.96
CA ILE A 233 17.50 0.83 21.40
C ILE A 233 16.84 2.07 21.99
N VAL A 234 16.30 1.94 23.22
CA VAL A 234 15.84 3.06 24.03
C VAL A 234 16.57 2.99 25.36
N ASP A 235 17.51 3.89 25.55
CA ASP A 235 18.25 4.04 26.80
C ASP A 235 17.49 5.03 27.70
N MET A 236 17.36 4.70 28.98
CA MET A 236 16.62 5.52 29.95
C MET A 236 17.61 6.16 30.93
N ASP A 237 17.71 7.48 30.91
CA ASP A 237 18.54 8.25 31.83
C ASP A 237 17.67 9.13 32.75
N CYS A 238 18.28 10.07 33.48
CA CYS A 238 17.59 10.98 34.36
C CYS A 238 18.21 12.38 34.44
N ASN A 239 17.33 13.36 34.55
CA ASN A 239 17.65 14.78 34.61
C ASN A 239 17.09 15.35 35.92
N TRP A 240 17.91 16.14 36.61
CA TRP A 240 17.62 16.69 37.93
C TRP A 240 17.31 18.20 37.90
N ASP A 241 17.51 18.84 36.73
CA ASP A 241 17.27 20.25 36.46
C ASP A 241 15.96 20.51 35.71
N THR A 242 15.28 19.48 35.22
CA THR A 242 13.96 19.58 34.56
C THR A 242 12.92 20.30 35.43
N TYR A 243 12.92 20.04 36.74
CA TYR A 243 11.95 20.58 37.67
C TYR A 243 12.50 21.81 38.41
N GLY A 244 11.66 22.84 38.56
CA GLY A 244 11.98 24.08 39.26
C GLY A 244 11.26 24.23 40.60
N GLY A 245 11.53 25.35 41.29
CA GLY A 245 10.85 25.72 42.53
C GLY A 245 11.01 24.69 43.65
N SER A 246 9.92 24.34 44.32
CA SER A 246 9.86 23.33 45.39
C SER A 246 10.21 21.90 44.92
N PHE A 247 10.24 21.67 43.60
CA PHE A 247 10.60 20.38 43.01
C PHE A 247 12.00 20.39 42.38
N LYS A 248 12.81 21.44 42.61
CA LYS A 248 14.20 21.46 42.13
C LYS A 248 15.00 20.32 42.76
N GLY A 249 15.77 19.60 41.94
CA GLY A 249 16.50 18.40 42.38
C GLY A 249 15.60 17.17 42.57
N TRP A 250 14.38 17.18 42.02
CA TRP A 250 13.61 15.94 41.82
C TRP A 250 14.05 15.26 40.52
N ARG A 251 14.14 13.93 40.53
CA ARG A 251 14.50 13.12 39.36
C ARG A 251 13.37 13.12 38.33
N ALA A 252 13.59 13.72 37.17
CA ALA A 252 12.87 13.40 35.95
C ALA A 252 13.59 12.26 35.21
N ASN A 253 12.88 11.47 34.40
CA ASN A 253 13.49 10.45 33.53
C ASN A 253 13.54 10.97 32.09
N GLU A 254 14.61 10.67 31.37
CA GLU A 254 14.77 10.98 29.94
C GLU A 254 14.76 9.69 29.11
N ASP A 255 14.23 9.75 27.88
CA ASP A 255 14.23 8.65 26.91
C ASP A 255 15.12 8.96 25.69
N HIS A 256 16.12 8.12 25.45
CA HIS A 256 17.12 8.29 24.40
C HIS A 256 16.97 7.22 23.33
N HIS A 257 16.36 7.59 22.21
CA HIS A 257 16.00 6.66 21.14
C HIS A 257 17.12 6.60 20.10
N THR A 258 17.74 5.44 19.94
CA THR A 258 18.74 5.18 18.89
C THR A 258 18.22 4.11 17.93
N VAL A 259 17.91 4.51 16.70
CA VAL A 259 17.42 3.60 15.65
C VAL A 259 18.45 3.44 14.55
N THR A 260 18.80 2.20 14.19
CA THR A 260 19.72 1.88 13.09
C THR A 260 18.97 1.15 11.99
N ILE A 261 18.96 1.74 10.79
CA ILE A 261 18.24 1.26 9.60
C ILE A 261 19.18 1.15 8.39
N PRO A 262 18.82 0.40 7.32
CA PRO A 262 19.62 0.36 6.10
C PRO A 262 19.55 1.66 5.31
N TYR A 263 20.60 1.97 4.54
CA TYR A 263 20.61 3.12 3.62
C TYR A 263 19.46 3.05 2.59
N GLN A 264 18.95 1.86 2.29
CA GLN A 264 17.83 1.63 1.38
C GLN A 264 16.45 1.56 2.05
N TRP A 265 16.32 1.94 3.34
CA TRP A 265 15.07 1.78 4.12
C TRP A 265 13.82 2.33 3.42
N LEU A 266 13.87 3.54 2.84
CA LEU A 266 12.73 4.11 2.11
C LEU A 266 12.26 3.16 0.98
N THR A 267 13.16 2.78 0.07
CA THR A 267 12.83 1.92 -1.09
C THR A 267 12.53 0.46 -0.74
N ARG A 268 12.87 0.01 0.47
CA ARG A 268 12.62 -1.35 0.97
C ARG A 268 11.35 -1.47 1.80
N VAL A 269 11.01 -0.44 2.56
CA VAL A 269 9.96 -0.46 3.58
C VAL A 269 8.89 0.58 3.27
N PHE A 270 9.24 1.87 3.32
CA PHE A 270 8.28 2.97 3.24
C PHE A 270 7.60 3.11 1.87
N ASP A 271 8.38 3.03 0.78
CA ASP A 271 7.87 3.10 -0.59
C ASP A 271 7.08 1.81 -0.99
N ARG A 272 6.89 0.88 -0.04
CA ARG A 272 6.09 -0.35 -0.18
C ARG A 272 4.90 -0.40 0.80
N ASP A 273 4.63 0.65 1.58
CA ASP A 273 3.62 0.65 2.65
C ASP A 273 3.85 -0.53 3.64
N LEU A 274 5.08 -0.69 4.15
CA LEU A 274 5.50 -1.76 5.10
C LEU A 274 5.96 -1.22 6.47
N GLU A 275 5.95 0.09 6.70
CA GLU A 275 6.54 0.74 7.88
C GLU A 275 5.72 0.56 9.17
N ASP A 276 4.40 0.44 9.06
CA ASP A 276 3.45 0.01 10.12
C ASP A 276 2.73 -1.26 9.64
N LEU A 277 3.05 -2.40 10.26
CA LEU A 277 2.35 -3.66 10.02
C LEU A 277 1.86 -4.24 11.35
N SER A 278 0.55 -4.37 11.51
CA SER A 278 -0.11 -4.73 12.78
C SER A 278 0.30 -3.89 14.01
N GLY A 279 0.76 -2.63 13.82
CA GLY A 279 1.25 -1.78 14.90
C GLY A 279 2.71 -2.05 15.30
N LEU A 280 3.48 -2.73 14.45
CA LEU A 280 4.91 -3.00 14.61
C LEU A 280 5.71 -2.15 13.62
N LEU A 281 6.85 -1.61 14.05
CA LEU A 281 7.71 -0.72 13.24
C LEU A 281 8.73 -1.55 12.45
N THR A 282 8.64 -1.56 11.12
CA THR A 282 9.59 -2.31 10.27
C THR A 282 10.91 -1.55 10.06
N LEU A 283 12.03 -2.15 10.46
CA LEU A 283 13.38 -1.57 10.41
C LEU A 283 14.19 -2.00 9.18
N ASP A 284 13.92 -3.18 8.61
CA ASP A 284 14.36 -3.61 7.27
C ASP A 284 13.41 -4.68 6.74
N ALA A 285 13.27 -4.74 5.42
CA ALA A 285 12.50 -5.75 4.70
C ALA A 285 13.23 -6.09 3.39
N ILE A 286 13.69 -7.33 3.26
CA ILE A 286 14.35 -7.86 2.07
C ILE A 286 13.39 -8.88 1.43
N PRO A 287 12.93 -8.69 0.19
CA PRO A 287 11.98 -9.62 -0.44
C PRO A 287 12.62 -11.00 -0.66
N VAL A 288 11.81 -12.04 -0.47
CA VAL A 288 12.16 -13.46 -0.60
C VAL A 288 11.10 -14.13 -1.47
N SER A 289 11.46 -15.15 -2.26
CA SER A 289 10.47 -15.92 -3.01
C SER A 289 9.52 -16.66 -2.07
N SER A 290 8.22 -16.39 -2.20
CA SER A 290 7.15 -17.02 -1.42
C SER A 290 6.65 -18.34 -2.00
N GLY A 291 7.00 -18.64 -3.26
CA GLY A 291 6.39 -19.71 -4.06
C GLY A 291 4.89 -19.51 -4.35
N CYS A 292 4.31 -18.34 -4.04
CA CYS A 292 2.88 -18.04 -4.18
C CYS A 292 2.69 -16.66 -4.83
N PRO A 293 2.02 -16.54 -6.00
CA PRO A 293 1.95 -15.27 -6.73
C PRO A 293 1.23 -14.17 -5.94
N ASP A 294 0.21 -14.51 -5.14
CA ASP A 294 -0.64 -13.57 -4.42
C ASP A 294 -0.10 -13.16 -3.04
N ILE A 295 1.04 -13.73 -2.61
CA ILE A 295 1.60 -13.50 -1.27
C ILE A 295 3.04 -13.00 -1.41
N GLU A 296 3.27 -11.75 -1.01
CA GLU A 296 4.62 -11.21 -0.83
C GLU A 296 5.24 -11.80 0.44
N LEU A 297 6.52 -12.14 0.38
CA LEU A 297 7.29 -12.61 1.53
C LEU A 297 8.57 -11.78 1.68
N TYR A 298 8.87 -11.37 2.91
CA TYR A 298 10.04 -10.58 3.26
C TYR A 298 10.78 -11.22 4.42
N ARG A 299 12.11 -11.28 4.36
CA ARG A 299 12.96 -11.44 5.54
C ARG A 299 13.14 -10.06 6.16
N ALA A 300 12.82 -9.92 7.44
CA ALA A 300 12.64 -8.61 8.06
C ALA A 300 13.23 -8.51 9.48
N VAL A 301 13.37 -7.25 9.91
CA VAL A 301 13.64 -6.86 11.30
C VAL A 301 12.56 -5.85 11.69
N TRP A 302 11.89 -6.05 12.82
CA TRP A 302 10.87 -5.13 13.32
C TRP A 302 11.05 -4.82 14.81
N ALA A 303 10.52 -3.68 15.24
CA ALA A 303 10.53 -3.21 16.60
C ALA A 303 9.11 -3.09 17.15
N ARG A 304 8.90 -3.51 18.40
CA ARG A 304 7.61 -3.41 19.10
C ARG A 304 7.76 -2.89 20.52
N GLN A 305 6.69 -2.33 21.07
CA GLN A 305 6.69 -1.86 22.45
C GLN A 305 6.80 -3.03 23.44
N GLY A 306 7.73 -2.90 24.39
CA GLY A 306 7.82 -3.67 25.62
C GLY A 306 7.07 -3.01 26.79
N ARG A 307 7.70 -2.94 27.97
CA ARG A 307 7.13 -2.35 29.19
C ARG A 307 7.66 -0.93 29.39
N GLY A 308 6.78 0.00 29.78
CA GLY A 308 7.16 1.41 29.92
C GLY A 308 7.54 2.01 28.57
N PHE A 309 8.79 2.44 28.42
CA PHE A 309 9.39 2.92 27.17
C PHE A 309 10.21 1.86 26.43
N SER A 310 10.50 0.69 27.02
CA SER A 310 11.41 -0.28 26.40
C SER A 310 10.88 -0.79 25.05
N VAL A 311 11.79 -1.00 24.11
CA VAL A 311 11.51 -1.50 22.75
C VAL A 311 12.17 -2.87 22.60
N ILE A 312 11.45 -3.81 22.00
CA ILE A 312 11.91 -5.17 21.72
C ILE A 312 12.09 -5.31 20.22
N ASN A 313 13.27 -5.77 19.80
CA ASN A 313 13.60 -6.03 18.41
C ASN A 313 13.43 -7.51 18.11
N GLU A 314 12.74 -7.81 17.01
CA GLU A 314 12.46 -9.17 16.54
C GLU A 314 12.91 -9.33 15.09
N ARG A 315 13.23 -10.57 14.71
CA ARG A 315 13.85 -10.91 13.43
C ARG A 315 13.21 -12.18 12.89
N GLY A 316 12.84 -12.17 11.62
CA GLY A 316 12.17 -13.32 11.02
C GLY A 316 11.64 -12.97 9.64
N PHE A 317 10.37 -13.30 9.41
CA PHE A 317 9.68 -13.16 8.14
C PHE A 317 8.33 -12.47 8.28
N ILE A 318 8.01 -11.63 7.30
CA ILE A 318 6.73 -10.96 7.13
C ILE A 318 6.11 -11.46 5.83
N ALA A 319 4.91 -12.02 5.90
CA ALA A 319 4.12 -12.38 4.72
C ALA A 319 2.92 -11.42 4.58
N ARG A 320 2.66 -10.93 3.36
CA ARG A 320 1.60 -9.96 3.07
C ARG A 320 0.74 -10.40 1.88
N CYS A 321 -0.57 -10.20 1.99
CA CYS A 321 -1.53 -10.33 0.90
C CYS A 321 -2.59 -9.22 1.05
N GLY A 322 -2.49 -8.16 0.23
CA GLY A 322 -3.34 -6.97 0.33
C GLY A 322 -3.26 -6.29 1.71
N ASP A 323 -4.41 -6.10 2.34
CA ASP A 323 -4.57 -5.54 3.70
C ASP A 323 -4.14 -6.51 4.82
N TYR A 324 -3.79 -7.75 4.50
CA TYR A 324 -3.41 -8.76 5.48
C TYR A 324 -1.89 -8.93 5.55
N ASP A 325 -1.36 -8.88 6.76
CA ASP A 325 0.04 -9.12 7.13
C ASP A 325 0.16 -10.26 8.17
N PHE A 326 1.28 -10.95 8.23
CA PHE A 326 1.60 -11.87 9.32
C PHE A 326 3.12 -11.94 9.57
N HIS A 327 3.51 -11.87 10.84
CA HIS A 327 4.91 -11.92 11.31
C HIS A 327 5.19 -13.29 11.94
N ALA A 328 6.34 -13.90 11.64
CA ALA A 328 6.79 -15.15 12.28
C ALA A 328 8.31 -15.31 12.18
N ASP A 329 8.91 -16.15 13.04
CA ASP A 329 10.36 -16.42 13.03
C ASP A 329 10.81 -17.17 11.77
N THR A 330 9.90 -17.91 11.12
CA THR A 330 10.16 -18.72 9.92
C THR A 330 9.25 -18.34 8.74
N ALA A 331 9.77 -18.52 7.52
CA ALA A 331 9.03 -18.28 6.28
C ALA A 331 7.72 -19.09 6.20
N GLU A 332 7.79 -20.38 6.54
CA GLU A 332 6.62 -21.27 6.59
C GLU A 332 5.59 -20.82 7.63
N GLY A 333 6.05 -20.36 8.80
CA GLY A 333 5.19 -19.79 9.84
C GLY A 333 4.45 -18.56 9.34
N ALA A 334 5.15 -17.67 8.61
CA ALA A 334 4.55 -16.48 8.01
C ALA A 334 3.52 -16.84 6.93
N LEU A 335 3.87 -17.73 6.00
CA LEU A 335 2.98 -18.21 4.93
C LEU A 335 1.75 -18.96 5.46
N LYS A 336 1.91 -19.78 6.52
CA LYS A 336 0.79 -20.46 7.20
C LYS A 336 -0.10 -19.47 7.96
N GLY A 337 0.51 -18.48 8.61
CA GLY A 337 -0.17 -17.44 9.36
C GLY A 337 -1.01 -16.51 8.47
N ILE A 338 -0.46 -16.03 7.35
CA ILE A 338 -1.19 -15.19 6.39
C ILE A 338 -2.33 -15.95 5.72
N ARG A 339 -2.11 -17.20 5.28
CA ARG A 339 -3.18 -18.05 4.71
C ARG A 339 -4.33 -18.23 5.71
N ARG A 340 -4.03 -18.50 6.98
CA ARG A 340 -5.05 -18.56 8.05
C ARG A 340 -5.76 -17.21 8.25
N LYS A 341 -5.06 -16.07 8.16
CA LYS A 341 -5.66 -14.72 8.26
C LYS A 341 -6.61 -14.45 7.09
N MET A 342 -6.25 -14.87 5.87
CA MET A 342 -7.07 -14.81 4.66
C MET A 342 -8.29 -15.74 4.73
N THR A 343 -8.11 -17.00 5.12
CA THR A 343 -9.21 -17.97 5.30
C THR A 343 -10.20 -17.47 6.35
N ALA A 344 -9.72 -17.04 7.52
CA ALA A 344 -10.57 -16.48 8.57
C ALA A 344 -11.25 -15.15 8.17
N ALA A 345 -10.72 -14.42 7.19
CA ALA A 345 -11.38 -13.25 6.61
C ALA A 345 -12.46 -13.66 5.59
N GLY A 346 -12.19 -14.64 4.73
CA GLY A 346 -13.17 -15.21 3.79
C GLY A 346 -14.34 -15.92 4.50
N GLU A 347 -14.06 -16.66 5.57
CA GLU A 347 -15.08 -17.24 6.47
C GLU A 347 -15.82 -16.19 7.31
N ARG A 348 -15.24 -14.99 7.47
CA ARG A 348 -15.90 -13.80 8.02
C ARG A 348 -16.58 -12.92 6.97
N ALA A 349 -16.64 -13.34 5.71
CA ALA A 349 -17.75 -12.93 4.87
C ALA A 349 -19.03 -13.44 5.55
N LYS A 350 -19.80 -12.52 6.17
CA LYS A 350 -21.04 -12.82 6.91
C LYS A 350 -21.80 -13.89 6.14
N PRO A 351 -22.10 -15.07 6.74
CA PRO A 351 -22.49 -16.26 5.99
C PRO A 351 -23.66 -15.90 5.08
N ARG A 352 -23.39 -15.84 3.76
CA ARG A 352 -24.30 -15.22 2.78
C ARG A 352 -25.72 -15.67 3.06
N SER A 353 -26.66 -14.72 3.11
CA SER A 353 -28.05 -15.03 3.43
C SER A 353 -28.50 -16.16 2.49
N PRO A 354 -29.21 -17.19 2.97
CA PRO A 354 -29.74 -18.21 2.07
C PRO A 354 -30.68 -17.63 0.98
N LEU A 355 -31.16 -16.40 1.16
CA LEU A 355 -31.91 -15.62 0.15
C LEU A 355 -31.00 -14.87 -0.85
N SER A 356 -29.72 -14.65 -0.53
CA SER A 356 -28.75 -13.86 -1.30
C SER A 356 -27.60 -14.70 -1.90
N ILE A 357 -27.90 -15.97 -2.18
CA ILE A 357 -27.03 -16.92 -2.91
C ILE A 357 -27.74 -17.35 -4.19
N THR A 358 -27.05 -17.99 -5.13
CA THR A 358 -27.70 -18.52 -6.34
C THR A 358 -28.61 -19.71 -6.01
N ASN A 359 -29.47 -20.12 -6.96
CA ASN A 359 -30.37 -21.25 -6.72
C ASN A 359 -29.59 -22.58 -6.62
N GLU A 360 -28.52 -22.72 -7.39
CA GLU A 360 -27.61 -23.87 -7.37
C GLU A 360 -26.79 -23.89 -6.07
N GLU A 361 -26.28 -22.72 -5.62
CA GLU A 361 -25.65 -22.58 -4.30
C GLU A 361 -26.63 -22.94 -3.16
N PHE A 362 -27.91 -22.57 -3.29
CA PHE A 362 -28.94 -22.88 -2.30
C PHE A 362 -29.24 -24.39 -2.24
N ILE A 363 -29.55 -25.00 -3.38
CA ILE A 363 -29.79 -26.45 -3.48
C ILE A 363 -28.59 -27.22 -2.92
N LYS A 364 -27.36 -26.90 -3.37
CA LYS A 364 -26.09 -27.51 -2.89
C LYS A 364 -25.80 -27.30 -1.40
N ARG A 365 -26.37 -26.25 -0.78
CA ARG A 365 -26.20 -25.93 0.65
C ARG A 365 -27.22 -26.66 1.55
N PHE A 366 -28.36 -27.06 1.01
CA PHE A 366 -29.42 -27.75 1.75
C PHE A 366 -29.50 -29.25 1.43
N SER A 367 -29.12 -29.70 0.22
CA SER A 367 -29.00 -31.13 -0.13
C SER A 367 -27.89 -31.88 0.62
N ARG A 368 -26.99 -31.14 1.28
CA ARG A 368 -25.96 -31.66 2.20
C ARG A 368 -26.45 -31.84 3.64
N ARG A 369 -27.74 -31.65 3.92
CA ARG A 369 -28.35 -31.85 5.24
C ARG A 369 -29.04 -33.21 5.31
N ASP A 370 -29.42 -33.57 6.53
CA ASP A 370 -29.97 -34.88 6.86
C ASP A 370 -31.23 -35.18 6.05
N LYS A 371 -31.31 -36.42 5.55
CA LYS A 371 -32.35 -36.87 4.60
C LYS A 371 -33.75 -36.85 5.20
N ASP A 372 -33.82 -36.92 6.53
CA ASP A 372 -35.02 -37.06 7.35
C ASP A 372 -35.69 -35.70 7.66
N CYS A 373 -35.11 -34.60 7.16
CA CYS A 373 -35.72 -33.27 7.27
C CYS A 373 -36.96 -33.19 6.36
N MET A 374 -38.14 -33.07 6.96
CA MET A 374 -39.40 -32.79 6.28
C MET A 374 -39.67 -31.28 6.19
N VAL A 375 -40.30 -30.84 5.11
CA VAL A 375 -40.76 -29.47 4.85
C VAL A 375 -42.28 -29.51 4.72
N GLY A 376 -43.01 -28.72 5.50
CA GLY A 376 -44.48 -28.66 5.48
C GLY A 376 -45.04 -27.26 5.25
N LEU A 377 -46.36 -27.16 5.06
CA LEU A 377 -47.04 -25.87 4.88
C LEU A 377 -46.84 -24.93 6.09
N ASP A 378 -46.75 -25.50 7.30
CA ASP A 378 -46.48 -24.73 8.51
C ASP A 378 -45.08 -24.10 8.54
N ASP A 379 -44.07 -24.68 7.87
CA ASP A 379 -42.77 -24.03 7.70
C ASP A 379 -42.88 -22.76 6.85
N ALA A 380 -43.77 -22.77 5.85
CA ALA A 380 -44.04 -21.61 5.02
C ALA A 380 -44.78 -20.53 5.83
N ARG A 381 -45.85 -20.92 6.56
CA ARG A 381 -46.61 -20.03 7.46
C ARG A 381 -45.70 -19.40 8.53
N GLU A 382 -44.92 -20.20 9.25
CA GLU A 382 -43.93 -19.71 10.25
C GLU A 382 -42.87 -18.78 9.65
N SER A 383 -42.52 -18.98 8.37
CA SER A 383 -41.53 -18.14 7.68
C SER A 383 -42.07 -16.81 7.17
N GLY A 384 -43.39 -16.59 7.24
CA GLY A 384 -44.07 -15.41 6.72
C GLY A 384 -44.33 -15.44 5.20
N SER A 385 -44.32 -16.63 4.59
CA SER A 385 -44.66 -16.81 3.17
C SER A 385 -46.17 -16.70 2.94
N CYS A 386 -46.57 -16.23 1.76
CA CYS A 386 -47.98 -16.20 1.35
C CYS A 386 -48.51 -17.62 1.12
N GLU A 387 -49.67 -17.95 1.71
CA GLU A 387 -50.29 -19.26 1.62
C GLU A 387 -50.75 -19.58 0.19
N ASP A 388 -51.45 -18.66 -0.46
CA ASP A 388 -51.88 -18.80 -1.86
C ASP A 388 -50.70 -19.03 -2.82
N GLY A 389 -49.57 -18.34 -2.59
CA GLY A 389 -48.35 -18.49 -3.39
C GLY A 389 -47.72 -19.88 -3.23
N ILE A 390 -47.68 -20.42 -2.02
CA ILE A 390 -47.20 -21.78 -1.74
C ILE A 390 -48.14 -22.83 -2.36
N LEU A 391 -49.46 -22.63 -2.28
CA LEU A 391 -50.44 -23.54 -2.88
C LEU A 391 -50.34 -23.55 -4.41
N GLN A 392 -50.21 -22.38 -5.04
CA GLN A 392 -50.01 -22.25 -6.48
C GLN A 392 -48.68 -22.90 -6.92
N TRP A 393 -47.60 -22.73 -6.16
CA TRP A 393 -46.34 -23.41 -6.43
C TRP A 393 -46.47 -24.93 -6.36
N CYS A 394 -47.12 -25.45 -5.31
CA CYS A 394 -47.39 -26.87 -5.14
C CYS A 394 -48.15 -27.45 -6.35
N GLU A 395 -49.20 -26.77 -6.81
CA GLU A 395 -49.93 -27.13 -8.04
C GLU A 395 -48.99 -27.17 -9.26
N ASN A 396 -48.23 -26.10 -9.53
CA ASN A 396 -47.35 -26.00 -10.69
C ASN A 396 -46.30 -27.12 -10.76
N VAL A 397 -45.70 -27.50 -9.63
CA VAL A 397 -44.62 -28.49 -9.57
C VAL A 397 -45.10 -29.93 -9.37
N GLY A 398 -46.40 -30.14 -9.14
CA GLY A 398 -47.03 -31.46 -8.94
C GLY A 398 -46.92 -32.02 -7.52
N ILE A 399 -46.85 -31.17 -6.50
CA ILE A 399 -46.88 -31.56 -5.08
C ILE A 399 -48.32 -31.43 -4.55
N ASP A 400 -48.89 -32.53 -4.06
CA ASP A 400 -50.18 -32.51 -3.37
C ASP A 400 -50.05 -31.83 -1.97
N PRO A 401 -50.73 -30.69 -1.72
CA PRO A 401 -50.68 -30.02 -0.43
C PRO A 401 -51.39 -30.82 0.69
N ALA A 402 -52.30 -31.75 0.37
CA ALA A 402 -52.99 -32.58 1.36
C ALA A 402 -52.06 -33.58 2.07
N ARG A 403 -50.86 -33.84 1.53
CA ARG A 403 -49.78 -34.58 2.20
C ARG A 403 -49.26 -33.87 3.47
N GLY A 404 -49.49 -32.55 3.59
CA GLY A 404 -49.09 -31.71 4.74
C GLY A 404 -47.58 -31.43 4.85
N SER A 405 -46.74 -32.42 4.56
CA SER A 405 -45.29 -32.28 4.45
C SER A 405 -44.67 -33.26 3.44
N ILE A 406 -43.49 -32.89 2.92
CA ILE A 406 -42.69 -33.66 1.98
C ILE A 406 -41.22 -33.71 2.42
N PRO A 407 -40.42 -34.70 1.99
CA PRO A 407 -38.98 -34.72 2.24
C PRO A 407 -38.26 -33.51 1.62
N LEU A 408 -37.23 -33.01 2.30
CA LEU A 408 -36.43 -31.88 1.84
C LEU A 408 -35.80 -32.10 0.45
N HIS A 409 -35.49 -33.34 0.06
CA HIS A 409 -34.95 -33.61 -1.27
C HIS A 409 -36.01 -33.42 -2.38
N GLU A 410 -37.24 -33.87 -2.16
CA GLU A 410 -38.39 -33.67 -3.06
C GLU A 410 -38.69 -32.16 -3.22
N ALA A 411 -38.68 -31.42 -2.11
CA ALA A 411 -38.84 -29.96 -2.10
C ALA A 411 -37.72 -29.23 -2.87
N LEU A 412 -36.47 -29.66 -2.74
CA LEU A 412 -35.32 -29.06 -3.45
C LEU A 412 -35.31 -29.40 -4.95
N GLU A 413 -35.78 -30.59 -5.33
CA GLU A 413 -35.93 -30.98 -6.73
C GLU A 413 -37.05 -30.18 -7.41
N ALA A 414 -38.21 -30.03 -6.75
CA ALA A 414 -39.27 -29.13 -7.20
C ALA A 414 -38.79 -27.66 -7.30
N PHE A 415 -38.06 -27.16 -6.30
CA PHE A 415 -37.48 -25.81 -6.31
C PHE A 415 -36.44 -25.61 -7.44
N SER A 416 -35.79 -26.68 -7.91
CA SER A 416 -34.88 -26.62 -9.06
C SER A 416 -35.62 -26.43 -10.40
N ARG A 417 -36.89 -26.87 -10.48
CA ARG A 417 -37.77 -26.69 -11.63
C ARG A 417 -38.45 -25.31 -11.60
N GLU A 418 -38.96 -24.91 -10.43
CA GLU A 418 -39.60 -23.61 -10.22
C GLU A 418 -39.12 -22.94 -8.91
N PRO A 419 -38.17 -21.99 -8.98
CA PRO A 419 -37.57 -21.38 -7.79
C PRO A 419 -38.34 -20.14 -7.30
N GLN A 420 -39.20 -20.32 -6.29
CA GLN A 420 -39.93 -19.22 -5.61
C GLN A 420 -39.31 -18.82 -4.26
N THR A 421 -39.48 -17.57 -3.83
CA THR A 421 -38.86 -17.03 -2.60
C THR A 421 -39.48 -17.61 -1.34
N GLU A 422 -40.77 -17.89 -1.42
CA GLU A 422 -41.68 -18.42 -0.42
C GLU A 422 -41.26 -19.84 -0.01
N VAL A 423 -40.98 -20.67 -1.01
CA VAL A 423 -40.43 -22.03 -0.87
C VAL A 423 -39.03 -21.98 -0.29
N ARG A 424 -38.23 -20.99 -0.71
CA ARG A 424 -36.88 -20.74 -0.16
C ARG A 424 -36.92 -20.45 1.33
N LEU A 425 -37.89 -19.64 1.77
CA LEU A 425 -38.16 -19.31 3.17
C LEU A 425 -38.65 -20.54 3.97
N ALA A 426 -39.58 -21.32 3.43
CA ALA A 426 -40.05 -22.56 4.04
C ALA A 426 -38.90 -23.57 4.26
N VAL A 427 -38.06 -23.80 3.25
CA VAL A 427 -36.87 -24.67 3.35
C VAL A 427 -35.85 -24.15 4.37
N ILE A 428 -35.70 -22.83 4.52
CA ILE A 428 -34.88 -22.22 5.58
C ILE A 428 -35.47 -22.51 6.97
N GLN A 429 -36.79 -22.49 7.11
CA GLN A 429 -37.51 -22.69 8.37
C GLN A 429 -37.57 -24.16 8.79
N ALA A 430 -37.89 -25.09 7.87
CA ALA A 430 -37.83 -26.53 8.11
C ALA A 430 -36.46 -26.97 8.62
N ALA A 431 -35.40 -26.51 7.94
CA ALA A 431 -34.03 -26.79 8.37
C ALA A 431 -33.55 -25.89 9.53
N ARG A 432 -34.40 -25.06 10.14
CA ARG A 432 -34.20 -24.46 11.49
C ARG A 432 -34.94 -25.28 12.56
N ARG A 433 -36.18 -25.70 12.31
CA ARG A 433 -36.98 -26.59 13.17
C ARG A 433 -36.23 -27.89 13.43
N TYR A 434 -35.84 -28.60 12.37
CA TYR A 434 -35.11 -29.87 12.45
C TYR A 434 -33.81 -29.77 13.28
N ARG A 435 -33.03 -28.68 13.12
CA ARG A 435 -31.81 -28.45 13.92
C ARG A 435 -32.08 -28.00 15.37
N ARG A 436 -33.32 -27.63 15.71
CA ARG A 436 -33.76 -27.42 17.10
C ARG A 436 -34.14 -28.76 17.72
N GLU A 437 -34.94 -29.56 17.02
CA GLU A 437 -35.38 -30.90 17.43
C GLU A 437 -34.17 -31.81 17.69
N GLN A 438 -33.25 -31.92 16.74
CA GLN A 438 -32.01 -32.70 16.89
C GLN A 438 -31.14 -32.24 18.07
N ARG A 439 -31.17 -30.95 18.44
CA ARG A 439 -30.45 -30.44 19.63
C ARG A 439 -31.15 -30.80 20.94
N VAL A 440 -32.48 -30.80 20.97
CA VAL A 440 -33.25 -31.21 22.14
C VAL A 440 -33.12 -32.72 22.35
N ALA A 441 -33.18 -33.52 21.28
CA ALA A 441 -32.91 -34.95 21.32
C ALA A 441 -31.50 -35.25 21.87
N ALA A 442 -30.46 -34.59 21.33
CA ALA A 442 -29.08 -34.69 21.81
C ALA A 442 -28.79 -33.95 23.14
N GLN A 443 -29.83 -33.51 23.86
CA GLN A 443 -29.77 -33.01 25.24
C GLN A 443 -30.63 -33.86 26.20
N ALA A 444 -31.45 -34.77 25.67
CA ALA A 444 -32.27 -35.72 26.43
C ALA A 444 -31.69 -37.15 26.44
N ALA A 445 -30.62 -37.38 25.66
CA ALA A 445 -29.80 -38.58 25.61
C ALA A 445 -28.40 -38.27 26.17
#